data_AF-V8NAH7-F1
#
_entry.id   AF-V8NAH7-F1
#
_cell.length_a   1.000
_cell.length_b   1.000
_cell.length_c   1.000
_cell.angle_alpha   90.00
_cell.angle_beta   90.00
_cell.angle_gamma   90.00
#
_symmetry.space_group_name_H-M   'P 1'
#
loop_
_entity.id
_entity.type
_entity.pdbx_description
1 polymer ?
#
loop_
_entity_poly.entity_id
_entity_poly.type
_entity_poly.pdbx_seq_one_letter_code
_entity_poly.pdbx_strand_id
1 'polypeptide(L)'
;MAGNTKDDWRDGAVLGFKMLAKFKEFSKFLQSWKRDQAMCLELKSQEDRCFARSRKRHQTEMKEEMHYANKQLMMLRRAALKHLLSTEHLQYQLEFNHLGMSFYAERL
;
A
#
# COMPACT_ATOMS: atom_id res chain seq x y z
N MET A 1 -77.76 31.84 -8.38
CA MET A 1 -76.60 31.13 -7.82
C MET A 1 -75.81 30.53 -8.98
N ALA A 2 -74.78 31.22 -9.48
CA ALA A 2 -73.90 30.68 -10.51
C ALA A 2 -72.46 30.85 -10.02
N GLY A 3 -72.07 29.98 -9.08
CA GLY A 3 -70.72 29.93 -8.55
C GLY A 3 -69.77 29.25 -9.53
N ASN A 4 -68.77 30.00 -9.98
CA ASN A 4 -67.38 29.56 -10.13
C ASN A 4 -67.10 28.19 -10.78
N THR A 5 -67.41 28.05 -12.06
CA THR A 5 -66.89 26.94 -12.90
C THR A 5 -65.60 27.31 -13.64
N LYS A 6 -65.23 28.60 -13.71
CA LYS A 6 -64.00 29.07 -14.40
C LYS A 6 -62.73 29.00 -13.54
N ASP A 7 -62.88 28.98 -12.22
CA ASP A 7 -61.74 28.95 -11.29
C ASP A 7 -61.21 27.52 -11.09
N ASP A 8 -62.09 26.51 -11.17
CA ASP A 8 -61.75 25.08 -11.01
C ASP A 8 -60.78 24.56 -12.09
N TRP A 9 -60.95 25.00 -13.35
CA TRP A 9 -60.01 24.67 -14.44
C TRP A 9 -58.65 25.37 -14.31
N ARG A 10 -58.60 26.56 -13.72
CA ARG A 10 -57.34 27.25 -13.45
C ARG A 10 -56.58 26.58 -12.32
N ASP A 11 -57.28 26.17 -11.27
CA ASP A 11 -56.67 25.48 -10.13
C ASP A 11 -56.10 24.12 -10.53
N GLY A 12 -56.82 23.35 -11.37
CA GLY A 12 -56.32 22.12 -11.97
C GLY A 12 -55.07 22.32 -12.84
N ALA A 13 -55.05 23.35 -13.70
CA ALA A 13 -53.90 23.68 -14.53
C ALA A 13 -52.67 24.10 -13.70
N VAL A 14 -52.88 24.93 -12.67
CA VAL A 14 -51.83 25.38 -11.74
C VAL A 14 -51.25 24.20 -10.95
N LEU A 15 -52.11 23.25 -10.53
CA LEU A 15 -51.67 22.02 -9.87
C LEU A 15 -50.81 21.15 -10.81
N GLY A 16 -51.22 21.03 -12.08
CA GLY A 16 -50.47 20.32 -13.12
C GLY A 16 -49.08 20.91 -13.37
N PHE A 17 -48.97 22.24 -13.48
CA PHE A 17 -47.67 22.91 -13.62
C PHE A 17 -46.77 22.71 -12.40
N LYS A 18 -47.32 22.75 -11.18
CA LYS A 18 -46.58 22.47 -9.94
C LYS A 18 -46.07 21.02 -9.90
N MET A 19 -46.87 20.05 -10.34
CA MET A 19 -46.44 18.65 -10.42
C MET A 19 -45.33 18.44 -11.44
N LEU A 20 -45.44 19.06 -12.63
CA LEU A 20 -44.40 19.00 -13.66
C LEU A 20 -43.08 19.62 -13.19
N ALA A 21 -43.15 20.75 -12.49
CA ALA A 21 -41.97 21.37 -11.88
C ALA A 21 -41.31 20.45 -10.85
N LYS A 22 -42.10 19.83 -9.95
CA LYS A 22 -41.58 18.85 -8.98
C LYS A 22 -40.94 17.65 -9.68
N PHE A 23 -41.57 17.10 -10.72
CA PHE A 23 -41.02 15.98 -11.48
C PHE A 23 -39.66 16.33 -12.10
N LYS A 24 -39.52 17.55 -12.63
CA LYS A 24 -38.25 18.05 -13.18
C LYS A 24 -37.17 18.14 -12.10
N GLU A 25 -37.49 18.65 -10.91
CA GLU A 25 -36.53 18.71 -9.80
C GLU A 25 -36.14 17.32 -9.31
N PHE A 26 -37.08 16.38 -9.19
CA PHE A 26 -36.76 14.98 -8.87
C PHE A 26 -35.87 14.33 -9.93
N SER A 27 -36.11 14.59 -11.21
CA SER A 27 -35.24 14.09 -12.29
C SER A 27 -33.82 14.63 -12.15
N LYS A 28 -33.64 15.93 -11.89
CA LYS A 28 -32.32 16.53 -11.64
C LYS A 28 -31.65 15.90 -10.41
N PHE A 29 -32.39 15.71 -9.33
CA PHE A 29 -31.89 15.07 -8.12
C PHE A 29 -31.39 13.64 -8.40
N LEU A 30 -32.17 12.82 -9.12
CA LEU A 30 -31.76 11.48 -9.52
C LEU A 30 -30.50 11.48 -10.40
N GLN A 31 -30.37 12.45 -11.30
CA GLN A 31 -29.16 12.60 -12.12
C GLN A 31 -27.94 13.00 -11.28
N SER A 32 -28.11 13.91 -10.31
CA SER A 32 -27.04 14.26 -9.36
C SER A 32 -26.63 13.03 -8.56
N TRP A 33 -27.59 12.33 -7.97
CA TRP A 33 -27.33 11.14 -7.17
C TRP A 33 -26.60 10.04 -7.94
N LYS A 34 -26.95 9.82 -9.22
CA LYS A 34 -26.22 8.88 -10.09
C LYS A 34 -24.77 9.31 -10.34
N ARG A 35 -24.52 10.62 -10.52
CA ARG A 35 -23.16 11.14 -10.68
C ARG A 35 -22.35 10.98 -9.40
N ASP A 36 -22.95 11.29 -8.26
CA ASP A 36 -22.30 11.15 -6.96
C ASP A 36 -21.97 9.67 -6.68
N GLN A 37 -22.88 8.75 -7.02
CA GLN A 37 -22.62 7.31 -6.92
C GLN A 37 -21.45 6.88 -7.81
N ALA A 38 -21.41 7.33 -9.07
CA ALA A 38 -20.31 7.02 -9.99
C ALA A 38 -18.98 7.59 -9.47
N MET A 39 -18.99 8.82 -8.96
CA MET A 39 -17.82 9.46 -8.37
C MET A 39 -17.30 8.68 -7.16
N CYS A 40 -18.18 8.28 -6.24
CA CYS A 40 -17.80 7.47 -5.08
C CYS A 40 -17.14 6.14 -5.47
N LEU A 41 -17.66 5.47 -6.51
CA LEU A 41 -17.07 4.24 -7.03
C LEU A 41 -15.69 4.48 -7.66
N GLU A 42 -15.53 5.58 -8.40
CA GLU A 42 -14.27 5.95 -9.01
C GLU A 42 -13.21 6.31 -7.97
N LEU A 43 -13.58 7.07 -6.94
CA LEU A 43 -12.71 7.41 -5.81
C LEU A 43 -12.25 6.16 -5.08
N LYS A 44 -13.16 5.23 -4.79
CA LYS A 44 -12.81 3.94 -4.18
C LYS A 44 -11.82 3.14 -5.04
N SER A 45 -12.07 3.06 -6.35
CA SER A 45 -11.16 2.39 -7.29
C SER A 45 -9.78 3.08 -7.36
N GLN A 46 -9.76 4.41 -7.28
CA GLN A 46 -8.51 5.17 -7.25
C GLN A 46 -7.74 4.91 -5.95
N GLU A 47 -8.42 4.93 -4.81
CA GLU A 47 -7.87 4.63 -3.51
C GLU A 47 -7.25 3.22 -3.46
N ASP A 48 -7.99 2.21 -3.92
CA ASP A 48 -7.49 0.83 -4.02
C ASP A 48 -6.22 0.72 -4.88
N ARG A 49 -6.20 1.43 -6.03
CA ARG A 49 -5.02 1.48 -6.91
C ARG A 49 -3.84 2.18 -6.23
N CYS A 50 -4.08 3.26 -5.50
CA CYS A 50 -3.05 3.95 -4.73
C CYS A 50 -2.48 3.04 -3.64
N PHE A 51 -3.33 2.38 -2.84
CA PHE A 51 -2.88 1.44 -1.81
C PHE A 51 -2.11 0.26 -2.38
N ALA A 52 -2.56 -0.32 -3.49
CA ALA A 52 -1.84 -1.41 -4.16
C ALA A 52 -0.44 -0.98 -4.61
N ARG A 53 -0.32 0.22 -5.20
CA ARG A 53 0.98 0.80 -5.59
C ARG A 53 1.88 1.07 -4.39
N SER A 54 1.36 1.72 -3.34
CA SER A 54 2.12 1.99 -2.13
C SER A 54 2.60 0.71 -1.45
N ARG A 55 1.74 -0.31 -1.35
CA ARG A 55 2.11 -1.62 -0.80
C ARG A 55 3.23 -2.28 -1.61
N LYS A 56 3.13 -2.28 -2.94
CA LYS A 56 4.16 -2.83 -3.82
C LYS A 56 5.49 -2.09 -3.64
N ARG A 57 5.45 -0.75 -3.60
CA ARG A 57 6.64 0.09 -3.37
C ARG A 57 7.30 -0.25 -2.02
N HIS A 58 6.53 -0.29 -0.94
CA HIS A 58 7.05 -0.64 0.38
C HIS A 58 7.63 -2.06 0.43
N GLN A 59 7.02 -3.03 -0.25
CA GLN A 59 7.58 -4.38 -0.34
C GLN A 59 8.92 -4.39 -1.09
N THR A 60 9.06 -3.61 -2.15
CA THR A 60 10.32 -3.48 -2.89
C THR A 60 11.40 -2.83 -2.02
N GLU A 61 11.09 -1.71 -1.37
CA GLU A 61 12.01 -1.00 -0.47
C GLU A 61 12.46 -1.90 0.68
N MET A 62 11.53 -2.58 1.35
CA MET A 62 11.83 -3.52 2.43
C MET A 62 12.74 -4.66 1.97
N LYS A 63 12.53 -5.18 0.76
CA LYS A 63 13.37 -6.25 0.20
C LYS A 63 14.81 -5.77 -0.03
N GLU A 64 14.99 -4.55 -0.51
CA GLU A 64 16.31 -3.95 -0.70
C GLU A 64 17.00 -3.70 0.64
N GLU A 65 16.30 -3.10 1.61
CA GLU A 65 16.82 -2.88 2.96
C GLU A 65 17.24 -4.20 3.63
N MET A 66 16.40 -5.24 3.54
CA MET A 66 16.74 -6.57 4.04
C MET A 66 17.97 -7.17 3.33
N HIS A 67 18.10 -6.97 2.01
CA HIS A 67 19.26 -7.43 1.27
C HIS A 67 20.55 -6.78 1.79
N TYR A 68 20.55 -5.46 1.97
CA TYR A 68 21.70 -4.74 2.50
C TYR A 68 21.99 -5.14 3.95
N ALA A 69 20.99 -5.22 4.82
CA ALA A 69 21.16 -5.64 6.20
C ALA A 69 21.77 -7.05 6.29
N ASN A 70 21.29 -8.00 5.47
CA ASN A 70 21.83 -9.35 5.44
C ASN A 70 23.28 -9.36 4.93
N LYS A 71 23.61 -8.55 3.92
CA LYS A 71 25.00 -8.39 3.44
C LYS A 71 25.92 -7.90 4.55
N GLN A 72 25.51 -6.88 5.31
CA GLN A 72 26.29 -6.36 6.45
C GLN A 72 26.45 -7.42 7.54
N LEU A 73 25.36 -8.11 7.91
CA LEU A 73 25.39 -9.18 8.89
C LEU A 73 26.35 -10.30 8.50
N MET A 74 26.34 -10.70 7.22
CA MET A 74 27.25 -11.73 6.71
C MET A 74 28.72 -11.30 6.75
N MET A 75 29.01 -10.03 6.47
CA MET A 75 30.38 -9.51 6.61
C MET A 75 30.84 -9.54 8.07
N LEU A 76 29.99 -9.10 9.00
CA LEU A 76 30.29 -9.14 10.43
C LEU A 76 30.51 -10.57 10.93
N ARG A 77 29.65 -11.51 10.55
CA ARG A 77 29.80 -12.93 10.89
C ARG A 77 31.10 -13.52 10.37
N ARG A 78 31.47 -13.23 9.12
CA ARG A 78 32.73 -13.68 8.53
C ARG A 78 33.94 -13.10 9.25
N ALA A 79 33.91 -11.81 9.60
CA ALA A 79 34.98 -11.16 10.35
C ALA A 79 35.13 -11.78 11.75
N ALA A 80 34.02 -11.98 12.48
CA ALA A 80 34.02 -12.63 13.78
C ALA A 80 34.55 -14.06 13.72
N LEU A 81 34.11 -14.84 12.72
CA LEU A 81 34.60 -16.21 12.52
C LEU A 81 36.10 -16.24 12.21
N LYS A 82 36.57 -15.36 11.31
CA LYS A 82 38.00 -15.25 10.99
C LYS A 82 38.81 -14.94 12.25
N HIS A 83 38.32 -14.01 13.08
CA HIS A 83 38.99 -13.66 14.32
C HIS A 83 39.09 -14.86 15.28
N LEU A 84 37.98 -15.58 15.49
CA LEU A 84 37.94 -16.76 16.34
C LEU A 84 38.93 -17.84 15.85
N LEU A 85 38.86 -18.20 14.58
CA LEU A 85 39.74 -19.21 13.98
C LEU A 85 41.22 -18.79 14.00
N SER A 86 41.51 -17.49 13.86
CA SER A 86 42.90 -17.00 13.94
C SER A 86 43.45 -17.13 15.35
N THR A 87 42.62 -16.86 16.37
CA THR A 87 42.97 -17.02 17.77
C THR A 87 43.19 -18.50 18.13
N GLU A 88 42.28 -19.38 17.70
CA GLU A 88 42.42 -20.83 17.89
C GLU A 88 43.67 -21.38 17.17
N HIS A 89 43.91 -20.95 15.93
CA HIS A 89 45.10 -21.37 15.18
C HIS A 89 46.39 -20.98 15.91
N LEU A 90 46.47 -19.75 16.43
CA LEU A 90 47.62 -19.30 17.21
C LEU A 90 47.81 -20.14 18.47
N GLN A 91 46.73 -20.45 19.19
CA GLN A 91 46.78 -21.31 20.36
C GLN A 91 47.36 -22.70 19.99
N TYR A 92 46.82 -23.34 18.96
CA TYR A 92 47.31 -24.66 18.53
C TYR A 92 48.75 -24.62 18.02
N GLN A 93 49.15 -23.53 17.38
CA GLN A 93 50.52 -23.37 16.92
C GLN A 93 51.50 -23.34 18.10
N LEU A 94 51.14 -22.65 19.19
CA LEU A 94 51.93 -22.63 20.42
C LEU A 94 52.01 -24.02 21.07
N GLU A 95 50.88 -24.73 21.15
CA GLU A 95 50.81 -26.09 21.69
C GLU A 95 51.67 -27.07 20.88
N PHE A 96 51.61 -27.01 19.54
CA PHE A 96 52.44 -27.85 18.67
C PHE A 96 53.93 -27.53 18.80
N ASN A 97 54.29 -26.24 18.85
CA ASN A 97 55.67 -25.84 19.04
C ASN A 97 56.25 -26.38 20.36
N HIS A 98 55.43 -26.45 21.42
CA HIS A 98 55.84 -27.05 22.69
C HIS A 98 56.12 -28.56 22.57
N LEU A 99 55.40 -29.25 21.68
CA LEU A 99 55.61 -30.66 21.35
C LEU A 99 56.71 -30.88 20.29
N GLY A 100 57.38 -29.82 19.82
CA GLY A 100 58.36 -29.89 18.73
C GLY A 100 57.74 -30.20 17.35
N MET A 101 56.42 -30.08 17.22
CA MET A 101 55.69 -30.25 15.96
C MET A 101 55.31 -28.88 15.37
N SER A 102 54.93 -28.85 14.10
CA SER A 102 54.44 -27.63 13.45
C SER A 102 53.34 -27.96 12.45
N PHE A 103 52.50 -26.97 12.15
CA PHE A 103 51.51 -27.10 11.09
C PHE A 103 52.17 -27.24 9.73
N TYR A 104 51.59 -28.07 8.87
CA TYR A 104 51.97 -28.15 7.47
C TYR A 104 51.68 -26.82 6.77
N ALA A 105 52.70 -26.25 6.13
CA ALA A 105 52.59 -25.07 5.30
C ALA A 105 53.12 -25.42 3.90
N GLU A 106 52.23 -25.45 2.93
CA GLU A 106 52.60 -25.59 1.52
C GLU A 106 53.34 -24.33 1.09
N ARG A 107 54.60 -24.48 0.62
CA ARG A 107 55.37 -23.37 0.08
C ARG A 107 54.98 -23.21 -1.40
N LEU A 108 54.43 -22.05 -1.74
CA LEU A 108 54.20 -21.61 -3.12
C LEU A 108 55.52 -21.31 -3.83
#